data_AF-A0A6B0SL98-F1
#
_entry.id   AF-A0A6B0SL98-F1
#
_cell.length_a   1.000
_cell.length_b   1.000
_cell.length_c   1.000
_cell.angle_alpha   90.00
_cell.angle_beta   90.00
_cell.angle_gamma   90.00
#
_symmetry.space_group_name_H-M   'P 1'
#
loop_
_entity.id
_entity.type
_entity.pdbx_description
1 polymer ?
#
loop_
_entity_poly.entity_id
_entity_poly.type
_entity_poly.pdbx_seq_one_letter_code
_entity_poly.pdbx_strand_id
1 'polypeptide(L)'
;DGDLRGALDPAVEACRDYCQSRGFVSAGDLLDLDDTYLAAQELRRAGVLLGDALRVGDEEERYVLALLNGASEGERPSPGAVPESMRAVRGLGYAAAVETYRSDVRSFCDGEIPEPERGLLERLREHAKRVKALDGEVDPDDADRLVAAARAVGDSLRGDDSGVERARSHLDQLEELV
;
A
#
# COMPACT_ATOMS: atom_id res chain seq x y z
N ASP A 1 5.28 23.17 13.95
CA ASP A 1 5.29 22.08 14.94
C ASP A 1 3.97 21.78 15.65
N GLY A 2 3.31 22.73 16.33
CA GLY A 2 2.02 22.46 17.01
C GLY A 2 0.82 22.24 16.07
N ASP A 3 0.86 22.82 14.86
CA ASP A 3 -0.21 22.77 13.87
C ASP A 3 -0.29 21.40 13.14
N LEU A 4 0.87 20.91 12.66
CA LEU A 4 0.95 19.61 11.99
C LEU A 4 0.55 18.46 12.91
N ARG A 5 1.11 18.38 14.12
CA ARG A 5 0.78 17.29 15.07
C ARG A 5 -0.69 17.33 15.46
N GLY A 6 -1.25 18.52 15.70
CA GLY A 6 -2.68 18.68 16.03
C GLY A 6 -3.62 18.24 14.91
N ALA A 7 -3.23 18.40 13.64
CA ALA A 7 -3.98 17.90 12.49
C ALA A 7 -3.76 16.40 12.23
N LEU A 8 -2.57 15.88 12.54
CA LEU A 8 -2.19 14.50 12.25
C LEU A 8 -2.90 13.48 13.14
N ASP A 9 -3.05 13.76 14.44
CA ASP A 9 -3.72 12.85 15.38
C ASP A 9 -5.15 12.44 14.94
N PRO A 10 -6.08 13.38 14.67
CA PRO A 10 -7.42 13.02 14.21
C PRO A 10 -7.41 12.36 12.82
N ALA A 11 -6.47 12.74 11.94
CA ALA A 11 -6.33 12.11 10.63
C ALA A 11 -5.87 10.65 10.74
N VAL A 12 -4.95 10.34 11.66
CA VAL A 12 -4.46 8.98 11.93
C VAL A 12 -5.56 8.10 12.49
N GLU A 13 -6.37 8.62 13.41
CA GLU A 13 -7.55 7.93 13.95
C GLU A 13 -8.55 7.62 12.83
N ALA A 14 -8.91 8.62 12.02
CA ALA A 14 -9.81 8.45 10.88
C ALA A 14 -9.27 7.44 9.85
N CYS A 15 -7.97 7.50 9.53
CA CYS A 15 -7.33 6.56 8.62
C CYS A 15 -7.31 5.14 9.18
N ARG A 16 -7.10 4.97 10.48
CA ARG A 16 -7.14 3.67 11.15
C ARG A 16 -8.55 3.07 11.06
N ASP A 17 -9.57 3.84 11.41
CA ASP A 17 -10.96 3.40 11.37
C ASP A 17 -11.41 3.05 9.94
N TYR A 18 -11.01 3.88 8.97
CA TYR A 18 -11.22 3.60 7.56
C TYR A 18 -10.54 2.29 7.13
N CYS A 19 -9.25 2.11 7.42
CA CYS A 19 -8.53 0.91 7.01
C CYS A 19 -9.03 -0.37 7.70
N GLN A 20 -9.59 -0.26 8.92
CA GLN A 20 -10.16 -1.39 9.66
C GLN A 20 -11.55 -1.80 9.15
N SER A 21 -12.33 -0.84 8.65
CA SER A 21 -13.68 -1.08 8.12
C SER A 21 -13.70 -1.38 6.62
N ARG A 22 -12.66 -0.96 5.89
CA ARG A 22 -12.55 -1.12 4.45
C ARG A 22 -11.97 -2.49 4.07
N GLY A 23 -12.82 -3.33 3.50
CA GLY A 23 -12.42 -4.50 2.72
C GLY A 23 -12.58 -4.27 1.22
N PHE A 24 -12.15 -5.26 0.44
CA PHE A 24 -12.12 -5.25 -1.03
C PHE A 24 -13.10 -6.23 -1.67
N VAL A 25 -14.02 -6.82 -0.90
CA VAL A 25 -15.15 -7.60 -1.43
C VAL A 25 -16.45 -6.91 -1.04
N SER A 26 -17.30 -6.65 -2.02
CA SER A 26 -18.62 -6.06 -1.79
C SER A 26 -19.65 -6.66 -2.74
N ALA A 27 -20.76 -7.17 -2.19
CA ALA A 27 -21.86 -7.77 -2.97
C ALA A 27 -21.43 -8.86 -3.99
N GLY A 28 -20.32 -9.54 -3.74
CA GLY A 28 -19.76 -10.56 -4.65
C GLY A 28 -18.76 -10.01 -5.67
N ASP A 29 -18.51 -8.71 -5.69
CA ASP A 29 -17.52 -8.07 -6.55
C ASP A 29 -16.18 -7.85 -5.81
N LEU A 30 -15.08 -8.13 -6.51
CA LEU A 30 -13.74 -7.76 -6.09
C LEU A 30 -13.47 -6.29 -6.46
N LEU A 31 -13.37 -5.43 -5.45
CA LEU A 31 -13.07 -4.01 -5.60
C LEU A 31 -11.58 -3.77 -5.84
N ASP A 32 -11.23 -2.58 -6.31
CA ASP A 32 -9.84 -2.19 -6.50
C ASP A 32 -9.12 -1.92 -5.18
N LEU A 33 -7.84 -2.29 -5.13
CA LEU A 33 -6.90 -1.72 -4.16
C LEU A 33 -6.67 -0.24 -4.53
N ASP A 34 -7.55 0.65 -4.08
CA ASP A 34 -7.56 2.06 -4.45
C ASP A 34 -6.46 2.90 -3.78
N ASP A 35 -6.17 4.06 -4.35
CA ASP A 35 -5.13 4.96 -3.83
C ASP A 35 -5.53 5.65 -2.51
N THR A 36 -6.83 5.80 -2.23
CA THR A 36 -7.33 6.32 -0.95
C THR A 36 -6.93 5.40 0.20
N TYR A 37 -7.06 4.08 0.02
CA TYR A 37 -6.62 3.09 0.99
C TYR A 37 -5.11 3.09 1.17
N LEU A 38 -4.34 3.23 0.10
CA LEU A 38 -2.88 3.34 0.18
C LEU A 38 -2.45 4.61 0.93
N ALA A 39 -3.09 5.75 0.64
CA ALA A 39 -2.82 7.02 1.30
C ALA A 39 -3.18 6.98 2.80
N ALA A 40 -4.32 6.37 3.15
CA ALA A 40 -4.72 6.18 4.55
C ALA A 40 -3.77 5.24 5.30
N GLN A 41 -3.33 4.17 4.64
CA GLN A 41 -2.32 3.25 5.19
C GLN A 41 -0.99 3.96 5.44
N GLU A 42 -0.64 4.91 4.58
CA GLU A 42 0.57 5.70 4.70
C GLU A 42 0.47 6.75 5.81
N LEU A 43 -0.61 7.55 5.83
CA LEU A 43 -0.90 8.55 6.86
C LEU A 43 -0.90 7.99 8.27
N ARG A 44 -1.57 6.86 8.50
CA ARG A 44 -1.63 6.26 9.85
C ARG A 44 -0.23 5.88 10.36
N ARG A 45 0.68 5.50 9.45
CA ARG A 45 2.06 5.10 9.78
C ARG A 45 2.96 6.31 9.95
N ALA A 46 2.79 7.34 9.11
CA ALA A 46 3.45 8.62 9.29
C ALA A 46 3.12 9.22 10.67
N GLY A 47 1.86 9.11 11.11
CA GLY A 47 1.43 9.46 12.46
C GLY A 47 2.23 8.78 13.57
N VAL A 48 2.37 7.45 13.49
CA VAL A 48 3.16 6.69 14.47
C VAL A 48 4.62 7.14 14.46
N LEU A 49 5.24 7.25 13.28
CA LEU A 49 6.64 7.65 13.16
C LEU A 49 6.89 9.06 13.73
N LEU A 50 6.02 10.02 13.39
CA LEU A 50 6.17 11.42 13.79
C LEU A 50 5.69 11.71 15.22
N GLY A 51 4.82 10.87 15.78
CA GLY A 51 4.38 10.96 17.17
C GLY A 51 5.55 10.80 18.14
N ASP A 52 6.51 9.94 17.81
CA ASP A 52 7.71 9.69 18.61
C ASP A 52 8.90 10.62 18.25
N ALA A 53 8.80 11.37 17.15
CA ALA A 53 9.89 12.19 16.65
C ALA A 53 10.11 13.47 17.50
N LEU A 54 11.34 13.69 17.94
CA LEU A 54 11.73 14.92 18.66
C LEU A 54 11.63 16.18 17.78
N ARG A 55 11.85 16.03 16.48
CA ARG A 55 11.77 17.11 15.49
C ARG A 55 11.31 16.53 14.16
N VAL A 56 10.45 17.27 13.47
CA VAL A 56 10.04 16.98 12.10
C VAL A 56 10.83 17.92 11.19
N GLY A 57 11.44 17.40 10.13
CA GLY A 57 12.11 18.21 9.13
C GLY A 57 11.14 18.72 8.06
N ASP A 58 11.60 19.68 7.25
CA ASP A 58 10.78 20.34 6.23
C ASP A 58 10.30 19.36 5.14
N GLU A 59 11.08 18.31 4.86
CA GLU A 59 10.75 17.30 3.86
C GLU A 59 9.66 16.36 4.38
N GLU A 60 9.76 15.90 5.63
CA GLU A 60 8.72 15.12 6.30
C GLU A 60 7.42 15.91 6.43
N GLU A 61 7.49 17.18 6.84
CA GLU A 61 6.32 18.04 6.96
C GLU A 61 5.63 18.24 5.61
N ARG A 62 6.39 18.55 4.55
CA ARG A 62 5.83 18.69 3.20
C ARG A 62 5.18 17.39 2.73
N TYR A 63 5.83 16.26 2.99
CA TYR A 63 5.33 14.95 2.60
C TYR A 63 4.00 14.60 3.29
N VAL A 64 3.93 14.79 4.61
CA VAL A 64 2.72 14.51 5.39
C VAL A 64 1.60 15.48 5.06
N LEU A 65 1.89 16.76 4.84
CA LEU A 65 0.89 17.72 4.38
C LEU A 65 0.32 17.34 3.00
N ALA A 66 1.16 16.86 2.07
CA ALA A 66 0.68 16.38 0.78
C ALA A 66 -0.29 15.19 0.95
N LEU A 67 0.03 14.25 1.84
CA LEU A 67 -0.87 13.15 2.16
C LEU A 67 -2.17 13.63 2.85
N LEU A 68 -2.09 14.53 3.83
CA LEU A 68 -3.26 15.06 4.53
C LEU A 68 -4.24 15.77 3.59
N ASN A 69 -3.71 16.48 2.59
CA ASN A 69 -4.52 17.21 1.62
C ASN A 69 -5.11 16.29 0.53
N GLY A 70 -4.42 15.20 0.19
CA GLY A 70 -4.75 14.37 -0.98
C GLY A 70 -5.43 13.04 -0.69
N ALA A 71 -5.25 12.47 0.51
CA ALA A 71 -5.62 11.07 0.77
C ALA A 71 -7.10 10.76 0.53
N SER A 72 -8.02 11.65 0.92
CA SER A 72 -9.45 11.47 0.71
C SER A 72 -9.87 11.48 -0.75
N GLU A 73 -9.06 12.08 -1.62
CA GLU A 73 -9.29 12.15 -3.07
C GLU A 73 -8.50 11.07 -3.83
N GLY A 74 -7.77 10.21 -3.11
CA GLY A 74 -6.91 9.20 -3.69
C GLY A 74 -5.60 9.76 -4.25
N GLU A 75 -5.25 11.00 -3.91
CA GLU A 75 -3.97 11.58 -4.31
C GLU A 75 -2.86 11.14 -3.35
N ARG A 76 -1.73 10.71 -3.93
CA ARG A 76 -0.53 10.29 -3.21
C ARG A 76 0.71 10.97 -3.78
N PRO A 77 1.69 11.36 -2.95
CA PRO A 77 2.98 11.77 -3.46
C PRO A 77 3.62 10.67 -4.32
N SER A 78 4.25 11.04 -5.44
CA SER A 78 4.98 10.10 -6.30
C SER A 78 6.15 9.43 -5.54
N PRO A 79 6.64 8.26 -5.98
CA PRO A 79 7.80 7.58 -5.38
C PRO A 79 9.02 8.50 -5.15
N GLY A 80 9.39 9.33 -6.14
CA GLY A 80 10.51 10.27 -6.02
C GLY A 80 10.28 11.47 -5.08
N ALA A 81 9.06 11.63 -4.55
CA ALA A 81 8.72 12.67 -3.58
C ALA A 81 8.75 12.15 -2.13
N VAL A 82 9.02 10.86 -1.92
CA VAL A 82 9.13 10.24 -0.59
C VAL A 82 10.49 10.55 0.01
N PRO A 83 10.57 11.29 1.13
CA PRO A 83 11.84 11.49 1.84
C PRO A 83 12.44 10.16 2.29
N GLU A 84 13.77 10.08 2.40
CA GLU A 84 14.44 8.86 2.84
C GLU A 84 13.93 8.38 4.22
N SER A 85 13.70 9.30 5.16
CA SER A 85 13.13 9.05 6.48
C SER A 85 11.69 8.51 6.47
N MET A 86 11.00 8.55 5.32
CA MET A 86 9.62 8.11 5.14
C MET A 86 9.50 6.85 4.27
N ARG A 87 10.62 6.26 3.81
CA ARG A 87 10.58 5.03 3.00
C ARG A 87 9.93 3.88 3.75
N ALA A 88 10.30 3.64 5.02
CA ALA A 88 9.63 2.65 5.87
C ALA A 88 8.12 2.85 5.99
N VAL A 89 7.67 4.12 6.07
CA VAL A 89 6.24 4.46 6.15
C VAL A 89 5.50 3.97 4.91
N ARG A 90 6.03 4.24 3.70
CA ARG A 90 5.46 3.75 2.45
C ARG A 90 5.56 2.24 2.33
N GLY A 91 6.74 1.67 2.51
CA GLY A 91 7.00 0.24 2.35
C GLY A 91 6.11 -0.60 3.26
N LEU A 92 6.04 -0.31 4.55
CA LEU A 92 5.15 -1.00 5.49
C LEU A 92 3.67 -0.70 5.22
N GLY A 93 3.34 0.50 4.75
CA GLY A 93 1.99 0.90 4.35
C GLY A 93 1.45 -0.01 3.26
N TYR A 94 2.23 -0.14 2.19
CA TYR A 94 1.81 -0.82 0.97
C TYR A 94 1.92 -2.34 1.13
N ALA A 95 2.95 -2.85 1.82
CA ALA A 95 3.01 -4.26 2.17
C ALA A 95 1.78 -4.70 2.99
N ALA A 96 1.35 -3.89 3.98
CA ALA A 96 0.14 -4.18 4.74
C ALA A 96 -1.13 -4.10 3.86
N ALA A 97 -1.19 -3.15 2.93
CA ALA A 97 -2.34 -3.02 2.03
C ALA A 97 -2.46 -4.21 1.08
N VAL A 98 -1.34 -4.65 0.50
CA VAL A 98 -1.27 -5.84 -0.35
C VAL A 98 -1.66 -7.10 0.42
N GLU A 99 -1.31 -7.22 1.70
CA GLU A 99 -1.73 -8.36 2.51
C GLU A 99 -3.23 -8.40 2.78
N THR A 100 -3.83 -7.25 3.13
CA THR A 100 -5.29 -7.14 3.27
C THR A 100 -5.96 -7.51 1.95
N TYR A 101 -5.52 -6.91 0.85
CA TYR A 101 -6.06 -7.17 -0.48
C TYR A 101 -5.97 -8.66 -0.86
N ARG A 102 -4.83 -9.31 -0.63
CA ARG A 102 -4.67 -10.76 -0.87
C ARG A 102 -5.64 -11.60 -0.04
N SER A 103 -5.86 -11.22 1.23
CA SER A 103 -6.83 -11.92 2.08
C SER A 103 -8.24 -11.82 1.51
N ASP A 104 -8.60 -10.64 1.02
CA ASP A 104 -9.92 -10.39 0.42
C ASP A 104 -10.07 -11.05 -0.96
N VAL A 105 -9.02 -11.10 -1.77
CA VAL A 105 -8.98 -11.90 -3.00
C VAL A 105 -9.24 -13.38 -2.71
N ARG A 106 -8.63 -13.92 -1.65
CA ARG A 106 -8.90 -15.30 -1.22
C ARG A 106 -10.36 -15.48 -0.81
N SER A 107 -10.95 -14.51 -0.10
CA SER A 107 -12.36 -14.53 0.26
C SER A 107 -13.27 -14.44 -0.96
N PHE A 108 -12.94 -13.59 -1.94
CA PHE A 108 -13.66 -13.43 -3.20
C PHE A 108 -13.70 -14.72 -4.01
N CYS A 109 -12.60 -15.47 -4.07
CA CYS A 109 -12.53 -16.75 -4.77
C CYS A 109 -13.04 -17.93 -3.92
N ASP A 110 -13.75 -17.71 -2.81
CA ASP A 110 -14.19 -18.74 -1.86
C ASP A 110 -13.06 -19.69 -1.39
N GLY A 111 -11.82 -19.19 -1.35
CA GLY A 111 -10.61 -19.95 -1.02
C GLY A 111 -9.98 -20.72 -2.17
N GLU A 112 -10.66 -20.87 -3.30
CA GLU A 112 -10.21 -21.62 -4.49
C GLU A 112 -9.74 -20.68 -5.60
N ILE A 113 -8.55 -20.11 -5.42
CA ILE A 113 -7.95 -19.21 -6.41
C ILE A 113 -7.47 -20.01 -7.63
N PRO A 114 -7.88 -19.64 -8.86
CA PRO A 114 -7.45 -20.31 -10.08
C PRO A 114 -5.94 -20.14 -10.33
N GLU A 115 -5.40 -21.01 -11.19
CA GLU A 115 -4.09 -20.76 -11.80
C GLU A 115 -4.28 -19.93 -13.08
N PRO A 116 -3.37 -18.97 -13.37
CA PRO A 116 -2.07 -18.74 -12.74
C PRO A 116 -2.06 -17.78 -11.53
N GLU A 117 -3.19 -17.18 -11.15
CA GLU A 117 -3.27 -16.13 -10.13
C GLU A 117 -2.82 -16.59 -8.75
N ARG A 118 -3.09 -17.85 -8.39
CA ARG A 118 -2.63 -18.44 -7.13
C ARG A 118 -1.11 -18.33 -6.99
N GLY A 119 -0.34 -18.75 -8.01
CA GLY A 119 1.12 -18.66 -7.99
C GLY A 119 1.62 -17.21 -7.92
N LEU A 120 0.93 -16.27 -8.56
CA LEU A 120 1.28 -14.84 -8.49
C LEU A 120 1.06 -14.27 -7.09
N LEU A 121 -0.04 -14.63 -6.42
CA LEU A 121 -0.33 -14.19 -5.05
C LEU A 121 0.64 -14.80 -4.03
N GLU A 122 1.15 -16.02 -4.28
CA GLU A 122 2.21 -16.61 -3.48
C GLU A 122 3.52 -15.84 -3.61
N ARG A 123 3.96 -15.52 -4.85
CA ARG A 123 5.13 -14.65 -5.08
C ARG A 123 4.96 -13.29 -4.41
N LEU A 124 3.81 -12.64 -4.64
CA LEU A 124 3.45 -11.36 -4.04
C LEU A 124 3.54 -11.38 -2.50
N ARG A 125 3.08 -12.46 -1.86
CA ARG A 125 3.21 -12.66 -0.42
C ARG A 125 4.67 -12.72 0.03
N GLU A 126 5.54 -13.41 -0.71
CA GLU A 126 6.96 -13.50 -0.35
C GLU A 126 7.67 -12.13 -0.50
N HIS A 127 7.32 -11.33 -1.51
CA HIS A 127 7.82 -9.95 -1.60
C HIS A 127 7.31 -9.07 -0.45
N ALA A 128 6.02 -9.13 -0.12
CA ALA A 128 5.47 -8.36 1.01
C ALA A 128 6.14 -8.73 2.35
N LYS A 129 6.46 -10.02 2.57
CA LYS A 129 7.24 -10.47 3.72
C LYS A 129 8.66 -9.90 3.71
N ARG A 130 9.31 -9.84 2.55
CA ARG A 130 10.66 -9.27 2.41
C ARG A 130 10.67 -7.79 2.77
N VAL A 131 9.70 -7.01 2.25
CA VAL A 131 9.54 -5.60 2.62
C VAL A 131 9.41 -5.45 4.14
N LYS A 132 8.59 -6.29 4.78
CA LYS A 132 8.46 -6.30 6.25
C LYS A 132 9.75 -6.68 6.97
N ALA A 133 10.51 -7.63 6.44
CA ALA A 133 11.79 -8.06 7.02
C ALA A 133 12.87 -6.97 6.92
N LEU A 134 12.72 -6.02 6.00
CA LEU A 134 13.53 -4.82 5.86
C LEU A 134 12.94 -3.63 6.64
N ASP A 135 11.97 -3.85 7.52
CA ASP A 135 11.23 -2.80 8.24
C ASP A 135 10.58 -1.75 7.31
N GLY A 136 10.32 -2.12 6.06
CA GLY A 136 9.80 -1.26 5.01
C GLY A 136 10.83 -0.38 4.32
N GLU A 137 12.11 -0.47 4.68
CA GLU A 137 13.20 0.29 4.08
C GLU A 137 13.55 -0.27 2.69
N VAL A 138 12.67 0.01 1.74
CA VAL A 138 12.80 -0.34 0.32
C VAL A 138 12.68 0.92 -0.53
N ASP A 139 13.10 0.83 -1.79
CA ASP A 139 12.86 1.90 -2.75
C ASP A 139 11.34 2.14 -2.90
N PRO A 140 10.85 3.39 -2.80
CA PRO A 140 9.45 3.72 -3.04
C PRO A 140 8.89 3.18 -4.36
N ASP A 141 9.70 3.12 -5.43
CA ASP A 141 9.27 2.54 -6.71
C ASP A 141 9.00 1.04 -6.58
N ASP A 142 9.73 0.32 -5.73
CA ASP A 142 9.49 -1.11 -5.46
C ASP A 142 8.24 -1.34 -4.61
N ALA A 143 7.96 -0.45 -3.65
CA ALA A 143 6.71 -0.46 -2.91
C ALA A 143 5.50 -0.25 -3.86
N ASP A 144 5.61 0.69 -4.81
CA ASP A 144 4.58 0.94 -5.82
C ASP A 144 4.46 -0.25 -6.80
N ARG A 145 5.57 -0.88 -7.22
CA ARG A 145 5.55 -2.11 -8.04
C ARG A 145 4.83 -3.27 -7.33
N LEU A 146 5.01 -3.42 -6.02
CA LEU A 146 4.31 -4.42 -5.22
C LEU A 146 2.78 -4.21 -5.28
N VAL A 147 2.33 -2.96 -5.17
CA VAL A 147 0.91 -2.61 -5.33
C VAL A 147 0.43 -2.87 -6.76
N ALA A 148 1.22 -2.48 -7.77
CA ALA A 148 0.89 -2.68 -9.17
C ALA A 148 0.70 -4.17 -9.50
N ALA A 149 1.57 -5.04 -8.97
CA ALA A 149 1.42 -6.49 -9.08
C ALA A 149 0.11 -6.98 -8.44
N ALA A 150 -0.22 -6.51 -7.23
CA ALA A 150 -1.46 -6.87 -6.55
C ALA A 150 -2.71 -6.46 -7.35
N ARG A 151 -2.73 -5.23 -7.87
CA ARG A 151 -3.80 -4.71 -8.72
C ARG A 151 -3.97 -5.53 -9.99
N ALA A 152 -2.87 -5.84 -10.68
CA ALA A 152 -2.89 -6.62 -11.92
C ALA A 152 -3.44 -8.05 -11.70
N VAL A 153 -3.17 -8.68 -10.56
CA VAL A 153 -3.84 -9.95 -10.20
C VAL A 153 -5.34 -9.75 -10.01
N GLY A 154 -5.75 -8.67 -9.34
CA GLY A 154 -7.16 -8.30 -9.20
C GLY A 154 -7.87 -8.11 -10.54
N ASP A 155 -7.22 -7.40 -11.46
CA ASP A 155 -7.72 -7.18 -12.82
C ASP A 155 -7.92 -8.50 -13.57
N SER A 156 -6.95 -9.41 -13.46
CA SER A 156 -7.06 -10.76 -14.04
C SER A 156 -8.29 -11.51 -13.54
N LEU A 157 -8.52 -11.49 -12.22
CA LEU A 157 -9.67 -12.14 -11.59
C LEU A 157 -11.02 -11.49 -11.98
N ARG A 158 -11.00 -10.22 -12.39
CA ARG A 158 -12.16 -9.50 -12.95
C ARG A 158 -12.32 -9.70 -14.46
N GLY A 159 -11.45 -10.48 -15.10
CA GLY A 159 -11.55 -10.83 -16.52
C GLY A 159 -10.71 -9.95 -17.46
N ASP A 160 -9.71 -9.22 -16.96
CA ASP A 160 -8.70 -8.62 -17.83
C ASP A 160 -7.66 -9.66 -18.26
N ASP A 161 -7.74 -10.06 -19.53
CA ASP A 161 -6.84 -11.03 -20.16
C ASP A 161 -5.35 -10.67 -20.07
N SER A 162 -5.00 -9.40 -19.84
CA SER A 162 -3.62 -8.92 -19.68
C SER A 162 -3.11 -8.89 -18.23
N GLY A 163 -3.99 -9.12 -17.25
CA GLY A 163 -3.69 -8.97 -15.84
C GLY A 163 -2.58 -9.90 -15.38
N VAL A 164 -2.55 -11.14 -15.88
CA VAL A 164 -1.50 -12.13 -15.60
C VAL A 164 -0.13 -11.64 -16.06
N GLU A 165 0.01 -11.20 -17.31
CA GLU A 165 1.30 -10.74 -17.86
C GLU A 165 1.80 -9.49 -17.15
N ARG A 166 0.90 -8.54 -16.82
CA ARG A 166 1.26 -7.34 -16.06
C ARG A 166 1.74 -7.69 -14.66
N ALA A 167 1.01 -8.55 -13.94
CA ALA A 167 1.41 -9.00 -12.61
C ALA A 167 2.76 -9.71 -12.61
N ARG A 168 3.02 -10.60 -13.60
CA ARG A 168 4.32 -11.23 -13.77
C ARG A 168 5.43 -10.21 -14.00
N SER A 169 5.22 -9.27 -14.92
CA SER A 169 6.20 -8.24 -15.25
C SER A 169 6.61 -7.40 -14.04
N HIS A 170 5.63 -7.02 -13.20
CA HIS A 170 5.92 -6.28 -11.96
C HIS A 170 6.68 -7.11 -10.94
N LEU A 171 6.34 -8.40 -10.77
CA LEU A 171 7.04 -9.30 -9.85
C LEU A 171 8.46 -9.62 -10.33
N ASP A 172 8.65 -9.84 -11.63
CA ASP A 172 9.96 -10.12 -12.22
C ASP A 172 10.91 -8.91 -12.00
N GLN A 173 10.42 -7.68 -12.17
CA GLN A 173 11.20 -6.47 -11.87
C GLN A 173 11.62 -6.35 -10.39
N LEU A 174 10.80 -6.86 -9.46
CA LEU A 174 11.15 -6.89 -8.03
C LEU A 174 12.21 -7.95 -7.70
N GLU A 175 12.40 -8.94 -8.58
CA GLU A 175 13.40 -10.00 -8.42
C GLU A 175 14.76 -9.60 -9.03
N GLU A 176 14.76 -8.78 -10.08
CA GLU A 176 15.98 -8.29 -10.75
C GLU A 176 16.79 -7.26 -9.94
N LEU A 177 16.21 -6.71 -8.87
CA LEU A 177 16.81 -5.66 -8.02
C LEU A 177 17.56 -6.22 -6.79
N VAL A 178 17.80 -7.53 -6.75
CA VAL A 178 18.37 -8.27 -5.60
C VAL A 178 19.77 -8.78 -5.91
#